data_AF-A0A011MA48-F1
#
_entry.id   AF-A0A011MA48-F1
#
_cell.length_a   1.000
_cell.length_b   1.000
_cell.length_c   1.000
_cell.angle_alpha   90.00
_cell.angle_beta   90.00
_cell.angle_gamma   90.00
#
_symmetry.space_group_name_H-M   'P 1'
#
loop_
_entity.id
_entity.type
_entity.pdbx_description
1 polymer ?
#
loop_
_entity_poly.entity_id
_entity_poly.type
_entity_poly.pdbx_seq_one_letter_code
_entity_poly.pdbx_strand_id
1 'polypeptide(L)'
;MNTQKTLLATGLMAIAIAQPTAWAGPKDVPFKASLAAQEVLALYPADGPCAGFFAQGTTAVIGKASHLGRVAGVGSDCIKLTHIGPPPSFAFENGELTVTAANGDRLTLSYSGTFIPTAQPPIYAISGLFQITGGTGRFAHATGSGFLEGTENISTFQGQLELSGKISY
;
A
#
# COMPACT_ATOMS: atom_id res chain seq x y z
N MET A 1 -77.67 -38.70 22.01
CA MET A 1 -77.11 -39.99 21.55
C MET A 1 -76.40 -39.73 20.23
N ASN A 2 -75.10 -40.07 20.16
CA ASN A 2 -74.15 -40.05 19.01
C ASN A 2 -73.84 -38.69 18.37
N THR A 3 -72.68 -38.04 18.58
CA THR A 3 -71.26 -38.40 18.29
C THR A 3 -70.91 -38.43 16.80
N GLN A 4 -70.28 -37.35 16.31
CA GLN A 4 -69.17 -37.45 15.36
C GLN A 4 -68.34 -36.16 15.36
N LYS A 5 -67.09 -36.28 15.84
CA LYS A 5 -66.04 -35.27 15.72
C LYS A 5 -65.16 -35.67 14.53
N THR A 6 -65.08 -34.84 13.51
CA THR A 6 -64.12 -35.02 12.41
C THR A 6 -62.97 -34.03 12.64
N LEU A 7 -61.83 -34.53 13.12
CA LEU A 7 -60.58 -33.77 13.15
C LEU A 7 -59.98 -33.74 11.74
N LEU A 8 -59.82 -32.55 11.16
CA LEU A 8 -58.95 -32.32 10.01
C LEU A 8 -57.61 -31.79 10.55
N ALA A 9 -56.58 -32.61 10.44
CA ALA A 9 -55.23 -32.30 10.86
C ALA A 9 -54.60 -31.26 9.92
N THR A 10 -54.20 -30.12 10.48
CA THR A 10 -53.38 -29.09 9.86
C THR A 10 -51.95 -29.59 9.70
N GLY A 11 -51.55 -29.96 8.48
CA GLY A 11 -50.15 -30.16 8.12
C GLY A 11 -49.54 -28.85 7.62
N LEU A 12 -48.98 -28.02 8.51
CA LEU A 12 -48.09 -26.93 8.12
C LEU A 12 -46.71 -27.51 7.83
N MET A 13 -46.37 -27.65 6.54
CA MET A 13 -45.04 -28.03 6.10
C MET A 13 -44.14 -26.79 6.19
N ALA A 14 -43.28 -26.74 7.20
CA ALA A 14 -42.29 -25.67 7.35
C ALA A 14 -41.17 -25.87 6.33
N ILE A 15 -41.22 -25.09 5.24
CA ILE A 15 -40.13 -25.00 4.26
C ILE A 15 -39.04 -24.12 4.91
N ALA A 16 -37.96 -24.75 5.38
CA ALA A 16 -36.77 -24.05 5.82
C ALA A 16 -36.07 -23.45 4.59
N ILE A 17 -36.24 -22.15 4.38
CA ILE A 17 -35.56 -21.40 3.33
C ILE A 17 -34.11 -21.24 3.79
N ALA A 18 -33.22 -22.11 3.32
CA ALA A 18 -31.78 -21.90 3.48
C ALA A 18 -31.40 -20.69 2.62
N GLN A 19 -31.29 -19.52 3.24
CA GLN A 19 -30.79 -18.34 2.55
C GLN A 19 -29.30 -18.57 2.27
N PRO A 20 -28.85 -18.48 1.01
CA PRO A 20 -27.42 -18.46 0.74
C PRO A 20 -26.87 -17.21 1.42
N THR A 21 -26.03 -17.39 2.45
CA THR A 21 -25.17 -16.32 2.92
C THR A 21 -24.22 -16.00 1.77
N ALA A 22 -24.58 -15.01 0.96
CA ALA A 22 -23.65 -14.42 0.01
C ALA A 22 -22.57 -13.72 0.85
N TRP A 23 -21.40 -14.34 0.95
CA TRP A 23 -20.21 -13.66 1.45
C TRP A 23 -19.92 -12.57 0.43
N ALA A 24 -20.06 -11.30 0.83
CA ALA A 24 -19.60 -10.21 -0.01
C ALA A 24 -18.10 -10.44 -0.25
N GLY A 25 -17.73 -10.69 -1.50
CA GLY A 25 -16.33 -10.85 -1.89
C GLY A 25 -15.54 -9.57 -1.64
N PRO A 26 -14.21 -9.61 -1.84
CA PRO A 26 -13.34 -8.49 -1.51
C PRO A 26 -13.83 -7.19 -2.14
N LYS A 27 -13.91 -6.13 -1.33
CA LYS A 27 -14.41 -4.83 -1.82
C LYS A 27 -13.27 -3.94 -2.26
N ASP A 28 -13.04 -3.89 -3.57
CA ASP A 28 -12.17 -2.91 -4.21
C ASP A 28 -12.69 -1.49 -4.00
N VAL A 29 -11.90 -0.65 -3.34
CA VAL A 29 -12.15 0.80 -3.24
C VAL A 29 -10.90 1.59 -3.63
N PRO A 30 -11.05 2.82 -4.15
CA PRO A 30 -9.90 3.65 -4.48
C PRO A 30 -8.98 3.86 -3.28
N PHE A 31 -7.68 3.81 -3.52
CA PHE A 31 -6.62 4.14 -2.58
C PHE A 31 -5.81 5.32 -3.10
N LYS A 32 -5.61 6.33 -2.26
CA LYS A 32 -4.79 7.51 -2.52
C LYS A 32 -3.95 7.84 -1.29
N ALA A 33 -2.69 8.17 -1.47
CA ALA A 33 -1.86 8.74 -0.40
C ALA A 33 -0.98 9.86 -0.94
N SER A 34 -0.80 10.90 -0.12
CA SER A 34 0.09 12.04 -0.38
C SER A 34 1.01 12.18 0.83
N LEU A 35 2.31 11.99 0.62
CA LEU A 35 3.30 11.82 1.67
C LEU A 35 4.50 12.72 1.41
N ALA A 36 4.81 13.60 2.37
CA ALA A 36 6.11 14.25 2.41
C ALA A 36 7.14 13.25 2.94
N ALA A 37 8.28 13.18 2.26
CA ALA A 37 9.34 12.23 2.51
C ALA A 37 10.66 12.93 2.86
N GLN A 38 11.43 12.32 3.75
CA GLN A 38 12.82 12.66 4.00
C GLN A 38 13.62 11.36 3.98
N GLU A 39 14.54 11.25 3.02
CA GLU A 39 15.42 10.10 2.87
C GLU A 39 16.79 10.35 3.52
N VAL A 40 17.42 9.26 3.94
CA VAL A 40 18.84 9.15 4.29
C VAL A 40 19.43 7.98 3.52
N LEU A 41 20.62 8.18 2.95
CA LEU A 41 21.32 7.17 2.17
C LEU A 41 22.50 6.56 2.93
N ALA A 42 22.63 5.24 2.84
CA ALA A 42 23.87 4.52 3.09
C ALA A 42 24.49 4.11 1.75
N LEU A 43 25.61 4.71 1.36
CA LEU A 43 26.26 4.44 0.07
C LEU A 43 27.06 3.14 0.11
N TYR A 44 27.01 2.39 -0.99
CA TYR A 44 27.76 1.15 -1.21
C TYR A 44 27.68 0.17 -0.03
N PRO A 45 26.47 -0.26 0.39
CA PRO A 45 26.31 -1.22 1.46
C PRO A 45 27.09 -2.52 1.15
N ALA A 46 27.90 -2.94 2.12
CA ALA A 46 28.77 -4.12 1.98
C ALA A 46 28.05 -5.43 2.36
N ASP A 47 26.96 -5.33 3.12
CA ASP A 47 26.18 -6.42 3.68
C ASP A 47 24.67 -6.11 3.67
N GLY A 48 23.87 -7.10 4.07
CA GLY A 48 22.41 -6.97 4.12
C GLY A 48 21.71 -7.11 2.76
N PRO A 49 20.40 -6.82 2.71
CA PRO A 49 19.56 -7.07 1.53
C PRO A 49 19.92 -6.20 0.33
N CYS A 50 20.65 -5.10 0.53
CA CYS A 50 21.10 -4.20 -0.51
C CYS A 50 22.59 -4.37 -0.85
N ALA A 51 23.28 -5.42 -0.40
CA ALA A 51 24.69 -5.64 -0.73
C ALA A 51 24.92 -5.62 -2.26
N GLY A 52 25.86 -4.78 -2.71
CA GLY A 52 26.17 -4.60 -4.14
C GLY A 52 25.32 -3.55 -4.88
N PHE A 53 24.38 -2.90 -4.20
CA PHE A 53 23.68 -1.73 -4.73
C PHE A 53 24.51 -0.44 -4.60
N PHE A 54 24.09 0.61 -5.31
CA PHE A 54 24.72 1.93 -5.19
C PHE A 54 24.46 2.53 -3.81
N ALA A 55 23.25 2.40 -3.30
CA ALA A 55 22.89 2.84 -1.96
C ALA A 55 21.72 2.02 -1.38
N GLN A 56 21.56 2.10 -0.06
CA GLN A 56 20.33 1.76 0.63
C GLN A 56 19.66 3.05 1.10
N GLY A 57 18.38 3.23 0.74
CA GLY A 57 17.53 4.32 1.20
C GLY A 57 16.83 3.96 2.50
N THR A 58 16.69 4.92 3.41
CA THR A 58 15.77 4.87 4.55
C THR A 58 14.96 6.15 4.60
N THR A 59 13.65 6.03 4.49
CA THR A 59 12.76 7.16 4.19
C THR A 59 11.71 7.32 5.27
N ALA A 60 11.75 8.43 5.99
CA ALA A 60 10.68 8.82 6.89
C ALA A 60 9.58 9.55 6.11
N VAL A 61 8.32 9.20 6.36
CA VAL A 61 7.18 9.84 5.69
C VAL A 61 6.12 10.33 6.67
N ILE A 62 5.48 11.44 6.32
CA ILE A 62 4.27 11.93 6.98
C ILE A 62 3.26 12.39 5.93
N GLY A 63 1.98 12.26 6.22
CA GLY A 63 0.97 12.77 5.29
C GLY A 63 -0.43 12.24 5.55
N LYS A 64 -1.15 12.00 4.46
CA LYS A 64 -2.51 11.45 4.51
C LYS A 64 -2.67 10.31 3.51
N ALA A 65 -3.39 9.28 3.91
CA ALA A 65 -3.85 8.21 3.05
C ALA A 65 -5.35 7.99 3.21
N SER A 66 -6.06 7.75 2.11
CA SER A 66 -7.46 7.33 2.13
C SER A 66 -7.61 6.09 3.01
N HIS A 67 -8.72 5.99 3.75
CA HIS A 67 -9.01 4.94 4.74
C HIS A 67 -8.16 4.97 6.02
N LEU A 68 -6.96 5.56 6.00
CA LEU A 68 -6.10 5.69 7.18
C LEU A 68 -6.21 7.07 7.85
N GLY A 69 -6.51 8.12 7.08
CA GLY A 69 -6.46 9.49 7.56
C GLY A 69 -5.02 10.00 7.61
N ARG A 70 -4.63 10.67 8.70
CA ARG A 70 -3.23 11.09 8.92
C ARG A 70 -2.35 9.88 9.21
N VAL A 71 -1.16 9.88 8.62
CA VAL A 71 -0.19 8.80 8.76
C VAL A 71 1.21 9.31 9.00
N ALA A 72 2.02 8.48 9.65
CA ALA A 72 3.48 8.57 9.69
C ALA A 72 4.06 7.18 9.40
N GLY A 73 5.23 7.11 8.77
CA GLY A 73 5.80 5.84 8.36
C GLY A 73 7.29 5.88 8.14
N VAL A 74 7.85 4.70 7.93
CA VAL A 74 9.24 4.50 7.54
C VAL A 74 9.27 3.46 6.42
N GLY A 75 10.04 3.75 5.38
CA GLY A 75 10.36 2.80 4.33
C GLY A 75 11.85 2.63 4.11
N SER A 76 12.21 1.64 3.31
CA SER A 76 13.57 1.37 2.87
C SER A 76 13.59 0.72 1.51
N ASP A 77 14.60 1.01 0.70
CA ASP A 77 14.80 0.39 -0.61
C ASP A 77 16.29 0.25 -0.95
N CYS A 78 16.56 -0.49 -2.02
CA CYS A 78 17.89 -0.63 -2.60
C CYS A 78 17.96 0.15 -3.91
N ILE A 79 18.91 1.07 -4.01
CA ILE A 79 19.06 2.01 -5.13
C ILE A 79 20.22 1.57 -6.03
N LYS A 80 19.98 1.46 -7.33
CA LYS A 80 21.00 1.15 -8.34
C LYS A 80 21.12 2.26 -9.36
N LEU A 81 22.33 2.45 -9.87
CA LEU A 81 22.62 3.35 -10.97
C LEU A 81 22.20 2.68 -12.29
N THR A 82 21.31 3.32 -13.05
CA THR A 82 20.84 2.80 -14.35
C THR A 82 21.44 3.56 -15.54
N HIS A 83 21.89 4.79 -15.32
CA HIS A 83 22.60 5.59 -16.31
C HIS A 83 23.67 6.45 -15.63
N ILE A 84 24.88 6.49 -16.21
CA ILE A 84 26.06 7.16 -15.65
C ILE A 84 26.27 8.57 -16.25
N GLY A 85 25.48 8.97 -17.27
CA GLY A 85 25.61 10.30 -17.87
C GLY A 85 25.21 11.44 -16.91
N PRO A 86 25.52 12.70 -17.25
CA PRO A 86 25.11 13.85 -16.44
C PRO A 86 23.72 14.37 -16.88
N PRO A 87 22.69 14.36 -16.02
CA PRO A 87 22.65 13.82 -14.67
C PRO A 87 22.40 12.29 -14.66
N PRO A 88 22.88 11.56 -13.62
CA PRO A 88 22.69 10.12 -13.55
C PRO A 88 21.21 9.76 -13.40
N SER A 89 20.85 8.53 -13.75
CA SER A 89 19.52 7.98 -13.45
C SER A 89 19.63 6.78 -12.54
N PHE A 90 18.58 6.57 -11.74
CA PHE A 90 18.54 5.51 -10.75
C PHE A 90 17.25 4.67 -10.90
N ALA A 91 17.30 3.46 -10.34
CA ALA A 91 16.13 2.67 -10.04
C ALA A 91 16.20 2.22 -8.58
N PHE A 92 15.04 2.07 -7.96
CA PHE A 92 14.90 1.53 -6.62
C PHE A 92 14.07 0.25 -6.67
N GLU A 93 14.48 -0.75 -5.91
CA GLU A 93 13.82 -2.04 -5.79
C GLU A 93 13.93 -2.56 -4.36
N ASN A 94 13.23 -3.67 -4.08
CA ASN A 94 13.08 -4.21 -2.72
C ASN A 94 12.55 -3.15 -1.72
N GLY A 95 11.74 -2.22 -2.22
CA GLY A 95 11.15 -1.18 -1.41
C GLY A 95 10.09 -1.75 -0.49
N GLU A 96 10.16 -1.40 0.79
CA GLU A 96 9.11 -1.64 1.77
C GLU A 96 8.76 -0.34 2.47
N LEU A 97 7.48 -0.07 2.67
CA LEU A 97 7.00 1.07 3.44
C LEU A 97 5.92 0.60 4.40
N THR A 98 6.05 0.96 5.67
CA THR A 98 4.99 0.81 6.66
C THR A 98 4.50 2.17 7.12
N VAL A 99 3.21 2.43 6.94
CA VAL A 99 2.53 3.63 7.45
C VAL A 99 1.62 3.26 8.62
N THR A 100 1.61 4.09 9.65
CA THR A 100 0.78 3.94 10.85
C THR A 100 -0.27 5.03 10.88
N ALA A 101 -1.54 4.65 10.98
CA ALA A 101 -2.66 5.56 11.15
C ALA A 101 -2.71 6.11 12.58
N ALA A 102 -3.48 7.19 12.79
CA ALA A 102 -3.62 7.83 14.10
C ALA A 102 -4.17 6.91 15.21
N ASN A 103 -4.89 5.84 14.85
CA ASN A 103 -5.41 4.86 15.81
C ASN A 103 -4.45 3.68 16.05
N GLY A 104 -3.23 3.72 15.52
CA GLY A 104 -2.20 2.68 15.70
C GLY A 104 -2.24 1.55 14.67
N ASP A 105 -3.29 1.46 13.84
CA ASP A 105 -3.34 0.49 12.75
C ASP A 105 -2.24 0.75 11.72
N ARG A 106 -1.66 -0.32 11.18
CA ARG A 106 -0.59 -0.25 10.18
C ARG A 106 -1.04 -0.78 8.83
N LEU A 107 -0.48 -0.20 7.78
CA LEU A 107 -0.53 -0.72 6.41
C LEU A 107 0.91 -0.84 5.91
N THR A 108 1.24 -2.01 5.37
CA THR A 108 2.55 -2.30 4.80
C THR A 108 2.39 -2.50 3.29
N LEU A 109 3.32 -1.94 2.54
CA LEU A 109 3.37 -2.05 1.10
C LEU A 109 4.79 -2.30 0.61
N SER A 110 4.92 -3.04 -0.47
CA SER A 110 6.15 -3.11 -1.25
C SER A 110 6.09 -2.11 -2.40
N TYR A 111 7.25 -1.63 -2.85
CA TYR A 111 7.35 -0.71 -3.97
C TYR A 111 8.65 -0.88 -4.77
N SER A 112 8.62 -0.44 -6.02
CA SER A 112 9.79 -0.39 -6.90
C SER A 112 9.54 0.63 -8.02
N GLY A 113 10.60 1.12 -8.63
CA GLY A 113 10.47 2.15 -9.64
C GLY A 113 11.77 2.78 -10.06
N THR A 114 11.63 3.97 -10.63
CA THR A 114 12.71 4.75 -11.23
C THR A 114 12.73 6.14 -10.64
N PHE A 115 13.94 6.69 -10.65
CA PHE A 115 14.21 8.03 -10.20
C PHE A 115 15.09 8.71 -11.24
N ILE A 116 14.45 9.57 -12.05
CA ILE A 116 15.06 10.14 -13.26
C ILE A 116 15.17 11.66 -13.14
N PRO A 117 16.23 12.27 -13.71
CA PRO A 117 16.40 13.71 -13.64
C PRO A 117 15.26 14.45 -14.35
N THR A 118 14.83 15.57 -13.78
CA THR A 118 13.90 16.50 -14.45
C THR A 118 14.67 17.60 -15.20
N ALA A 119 13.92 18.46 -15.90
CA ALA A 119 14.48 19.67 -16.50
C ALA A 119 14.87 20.75 -15.44
N GLN A 120 14.54 20.54 -14.16
CA GLN A 120 14.81 21.46 -13.06
C GLN A 120 15.72 20.82 -12.01
N PRO A 121 17.05 20.76 -12.23
CA PRO A 121 17.97 20.27 -11.21
C PRO A 121 17.84 21.06 -9.89
N PRO A 122 18.04 20.44 -8.71
CA PRO A 122 18.38 19.03 -8.48
C PRO A 122 17.13 18.12 -8.29
N ILE A 123 16.00 18.45 -8.92
CA ILE A 123 14.76 17.67 -8.77
C ILE A 123 14.75 16.48 -9.72
N TYR A 124 14.41 15.32 -9.17
CA TYR A 124 14.21 14.08 -9.89
C TYR A 124 12.76 13.65 -9.76
N ALA A 125 12.23 13.03 -10.82
CA ALA A 125 10.89 12.47 -10.86
C ALA A 125 10.92 11.00 -10.44
N ILE A 126 9.98 10.64 -9.58
CA ILE A 126 9.72 9.27 -9.12
C ILE A 126 8.58 8.71 -9.98
N SER A 127 8.78 7.51 -10.52
CA SER A 127 7.72 6.74 -11.16
C SER A 127 7.91 5.26 -10.89
N GLY A 128 6.86 4.60 -10.41
CA GLY A 128 6.93 3.23 -9.95
C GLY A 128 5.57 2.62 -9.67
N LEU A 129 5.61 1.46 -9.02
CA LEU A 129 4.43 0.71 -8.62
C LEU A 129 4.53 0.40 -7.13
N PHE A 130 3.37 0.26 -6.48
CA PHE A 130 3.27 -0.27 -5.14
C PHE A 130 2.28 -1.43 -5.09
N GLN A 131 2.45 -2.29 -4.09
CA GLN A 131 1.52 -3.35 -3.73
C GLN A 131 1.32 -3.36 -2.21
N ILE A 132 0.06 -3.37 -1.75
CA ILE A 132 -0.26 -3.55 -0.35
C ILE A 132 -0.03 -5.02 -0.01
N THR A 133 0.90 -5.27 0.92
CA THR A 133 1.36 -6.61 1.30
C THR A 133 0.81 -7.05 2.65
N GLY A 134 0.24 -6.13 3.43
CA GLY A 134 -0.49 -6.47 4.65
C GLY A 134 -0.86 -5.27 5.50
N GLY A 135 -1.35 -5.55 6.70
CA GLY A 135 -1.69 -4.54 7.68
C GLY A 135 -2.11 -5.13 9.00
N THR A 136 -2.60 -4.28 9.90
CA THR A 136 -3.10 -4.69 11.23
C THR A 136 -4.49 -4.11 11.48
N GLY A 137 -5.18 -4.62 12.50
CA GLY A 137 -6.50 -4.12 12.89
C GLY A 137 -7.47 -4.15 11.73
N ARG A 138 -8.04 -3.01 11.35
CA ARG A 138 -8.98 -2.93 10.21
C ARG A 138 -8.37 -3.25 8.84
N PHE A 139 -7.04 -3.32 8.75
CA PHE A 139 -6.29 -3.62 7.52
C PHE A 139 -5.63 -5.00 7.53
N ALA A 140 -5.99 -5.88 8.48
CA ALA A 140 -5.35 -7.20 8.63
C ALA A 140 -5.40 -8.07 7.36
N HIS A 141 -6.39 -7.85 6.49
CA HIS A 141 -6.56 -8.55 5.21
C HIS A 141 -6.48 -7.61 4.01
N ALA A 142 -5.96 -6.40 4.21
CA ALA A 142 -5.85 -5.43 3.15
C ALA A 142 -4.88 -5.91 2.07
N THR A 143 -5.33 -5.85 0.82
CA THR A 143 -4.51 -6.07 -0.37
C THR A 143 -4.77 -4.94 -1.36
N GLY A 144 -4.01 -4.89 -2.45
CA GLY A 144 -4.20 -3.88 -3.49
C GLY A 144 -2.89 -3.46 -4.12
N SER A 145 -2.96 -2.57 -5.10
CA SER A 145 -1.80 -2.09 -5.83
C SER A 145 -2.13 -0.82 -6.59
N GLY A 146 -1.09 -0.19 -7.12
CA GLY A 146 -1.23 1.00 -7.95
C GLY A 146 0.10 1.61 -8.34
N PHE A 147 0.02 2.87 -8.73
CA PHE A 147 1.16 3.69 -9.13
C PHE A 147 1.72 4.47 -7.96
N LEU A 148 3.04 4.57 -7.94
CA LEU A 148 3.81 5.48 -7.11
C LEU A 148 4.40 6.55 -8.02
N GLU A 149 4.05 7.80 -7.78
CA GLU A 149 4.59 8.95 -8.49
C GLU A 149 5.13 9.96 -7.48
N GLY A 150 5.99 10.87 -7.91
CA GLY A 150 6.48 11.89 -7.00
C GLY A 150 7.66 12.65 -7.53
N THR A 151 8.25 13.45 -6.65
CA THR A 151 9.53 14.10 -6.90
C THR A 151 10.37 14.06 -5.65
N GLU A 152 11.68 14.15 -5.83
CA GLU A 152 12.61 14.39 -4.73
C GLU A 152 13.75 15.31 -5.16
N ASN A 153 14.17 16.15 -4.23
CA ASN A 153 15.38 16.96 -4.36
C ASN A 153 16.58 16.15 -3.86
N ILE A 154 17.45 15.73 -4.77
CA ILE A 154 18.58 14.84 -4.43
C ILE A 154 19.69 15.53 -3.65
N SER A 155 19.63 16.85 -3.50
CA SER A 155 20.59 17.60 -2.67
C SER A 155 20.15 17.68 -1.22
N THR A 156 18.85 17.64 -0.95
CA THR A 156 18.28 17.70 0.42
C THR A 156 17.62 16.40 0.87
N PHE A 157 17.43 15.44 -0.05
CA PHE A 157 16.71 14.18 0.13
C PHE A 157 15.26 14.39 0.62
N GLN A 158 14.66 15.51 0.23
CA GLN A 158 13.26 15.81 0.51
C GLN A 158 12.41 15.46 -0.70
N GLY A 159 11.37 14.67 -0.47
CA GLY A 159 10.47 14.19 -1.51
C GLY A 159 9.00 14.44 -1.22
N GLN A 160 8.21 14.32 -2.27
CA GLN A 160 6.75 14.25 -2.23
C GLN A 160 6.33 13.01 -3.01
N LEU A 161 5.63 12.09 -2.35
CA LEU A 161 5.16 10.83 -2.90
C LEU A 161 3.64 10.85 -3.02
N GLU A 162 3.14 10.44 -4.16
CA GLU A 162 1.74 10.28 -4.49
C GLU A 162 1.48 8.82 -4.86
N LEU A 163 0.70 8.12 -4.04
CA LEU A 163 0.27 6.76 -4.32
C LEU A 163 -1.15 6.82 -4.86
N SER A 164 -1.41 6.11 -5.96
CA SER A 164 -2.75 5.98 -6.49
C SER A 164 -3.07 4.60 -7.04
N GLY A 165 -4.17 4.02 -6.56
CA GLY A 165 -4.55 2.68 -6.94
C GLY A 165 -5.83 2.23 -6.24
N LYS A 166 -5.83 0.97 -5.81
CA LYS A 166 -6.94 0.35 -5.08
C LYS A 166 -6.46 -0.33 -3.81
N ILE A 167 -7.39 -0.45 -2.86
CA ILE A 167 -7.28 -1.29 -1.67
C ILE A 167 -8.53 -2.17 -1.59
N SER A 168 -8.35 -3.42 -1.19
CA SER A 168 -9.39 -4.44 -1.07
C SER A 168 -9.32 -5.07 0.32
N TYR A 169 -10.48 -5.38 0.89
CA TYR A 169 -10.66 -6.00 2.22
C TYR A 169 -11.52 -7.24 2.11
#